data_AF-A0A2J4G8L0-F1
#
_entry.id   AF-A0A2J4G8L0-F1
#
_cell.length_a   1.000
_cell.length_b   1.000
_cell.length_c   1.000
_cell.angle_alpha   90.00
_cell.angle_beta   90.00
_cell.angle_gamma   90.00
#
_symmetry.space_group_name_H-M   'P 1'
#
loop_
_entity.id
_entity.type
_entity.pdbx_description
1 polymer ?
#
loop_
_entity_poly.entity_id
_entity_poly.type
_entity_poly.pdbx_seq_one_letter_code
_entity_poly.pdbx_strand_id
1 'polypeptide(L)'
;MSKKKLSIARLEKGGKRFEIFVDAEKAWALKNGEKINVREVVEGEFIYSDAKQGLKASEVDLKRVFGTSDPYAIAETIIKKGELLLTAEQRRELIESKRRQIIEFLSRNTIDPRTNTPIPPKRIELALEEAKVSIDPFKPVEVQVNDVIKALRMILPLKVARAIMAVNIPAPYVGKAHSALSKFGKILRESYSSDGSLNAELEIPAGMQSSLMELVASLTRGQGEVRLLRTEQV
;
A
#
# COMPACT_ATOMS: atom_id res chain seq x y z
N MET A 1 -5.46 4.19 22.22
CA MET A 1 -6.47 3.29 21.60
C MET A 1 -6.96 3.97 20.33
N SER A 2 -6.85 3.34 19.17
CA SER A 2 -7.35 3.92 17.92
C SER A 2 -8.87 4.11 18.03
N LYS A 3 -9.37 5.29 17.68
CA LYS A 3 -10.81 5.60 17.72
C LYS A 3 -11.47 4.72 16.66
N LYS A 4 -12.27 3.71 17.06
CA LYS A 4 -12.98 2.83 16.10
C LYS A 4 -13.75 3.70 15.11
N LYS A 5 -13.41 3.60 13.82
CA LYS A 5 -14.12 4.32 12.75
C LYS A 5 -15.36 3.52 12.39
N LEU A 6 -16.40 3.70 13.20
CA LEU A 6 -17.69 3.06 12.96
C LEU A 6 -18.32 3.57 11.66
N SER A 7 -18.88 2.65 10.89
CA SER A 7 -19.61 2.89 9.65
C SER A 7 -20.79 1.91 9.55
N ILE A 8 -21.66 2.10 8.57
CA ILE A 8 -22.79 1.22 8.30
C ILE A 8 -22.48 0.42 7.03
N ALA A 9 -22.54 -0.90 7.10
CA ALA A 9 -22.63 -1.72 5.89
C ALA A 9 -24.11 -1.98 5.57
N ARG A 10 -24.49 -1.89 4.30
CA ARG A 10 -25.86 -2.03 3.82
C ARG A 10 -25.95 -3.04 2.70
N LEU A 11 -26.98 -3.88 2.72
CA LEU A 11 -27.37 -4.72 1.60
C LEU A 11 -28.87 -4.61 1.37
N GLU A 12 -29.27 -4.31 0.14
CA GLU A 12 -30.66 -4.42 -0.31
C GLU A 12 -30.86 -5.77 -0.99
N LYS A 13 -31.78 -6.59 -0.46
CA LYS A 13 -32.05 -7.94 -0.96
C LYS A 13 -33.50 -8.33 -0.69
N GLY A 14 -34.19 -8.87 -1.70
CA GLY A 14 -35.58 -9.30 -1.56
C GLY A 14 -36.55 -8.14 -1.26
N GLY A 15 -36.28 -6.95 -1.82
CA GLY A 15 -37.08 -5.74 -1.58
C GLY A 15 -36.96 -5.18 -0.15
N LYS A 16 -36.00 -5.66 0.64
CA LYS A 16 -35.74 -5.20 2.01
C LYS A 16 -34.30 -4.71 2.15
N ARG A 17 -34.11 -3.75 3.05
CA ARG A 17 -32.83 -3.18 3.43
C ARG A 17 -32.36 -3.82 4.73
N PHE A 18 -31.08 -4.19 4.77
CA PHE A 18 -30.41 -4.75 5.94
C PHE A 18 -29.11 -4.00 6.20
N GLU A 19 -28.90 -3.62 7.45
CA GLU A 19 -27.80 -2.78 7.88
C GLU A 19 -27.13 -3.31 9.14
N ILE A 20 -25.84 -3.06 9.26
CA ILE A 20 -25.04 -3.41 10.43
C ILE A 20 -24.04 -2.28 10.71
N PHE A 21 -23.71 -2.08 11.99
CA PHE A 21 -22.58 -1.25 12.36
C PHE A 21 -21.29 -2.06 12.27
N VAL A 22 -20.27 -1.47 11.68
CA VAL A 22 -18.98 -2.13 11.45
C VAL A 22 -17.83 -1.18 11.69
N ASP A 23 -16.68 -1.72 12.05
CA ASP A 23 -15.40 -1.05 11.85
C ASP A 23 -15.13 -0.93 10.33
N ALA A 24 -15.02 0.31 9.84
CA ALA A 24 -14.89 0.58 8.41
C ALA A 24 -13.65 -0.06 7.77
N GLU A 25 -12.52 -0.06 8.48
CA GLU A 25 -11.26 -0.59 7.95
C GLU A 25 -11.31 -2.12 7.88
N LYS A 26 -11.75 -2.76 8.97
CA LYS A 26 -11.85 -4.23 8.99
C LYS A 26 -12.94 -4.77 8.06
N ALA A 27 -14.07 -4.07 7.94
CA ALA A 27 -15.14 -4.46 7.02
C ALA A 27 -14.68 -4.38 5.57
N TRP A 28 -13.88 -3.37 5.26
CA TRP A 28 -13.28 -3.23 3.95
C TRP A 28 -12.31 -4.38 3.64
N ALA A 29 -11.38 -4.68 4.56
CA ALA A 29 -10.42 -5.77 4.41
C ALA A 29 -11.12 -7.13 4.24
N LEU A 30 -12.15 -7.42 5.04
CA LEU A 30 -12.96 -8.63 4.92
C LEU A 30 -13.68 -8.71 3.56
N LYS A 31 -14.20 -7.59 3.06
CA LYS A 31 -14.84 -7.52 1.73
C LYS A 31 -13.87 -7.85 0.59
N ASN A 32 -12.60 -7.49 0.75
CA ASN A 32 -11.52 -7.77 -0.21
C ASN A 32 -10.92 -9.19 -0.09
N GLY A 33 -11.47 -10.04 0.78
CA GLY A 33 -11.07 -11.44 0.90
C GLY A 33 -9.97 -11.70 1.93
N GLU A 34 -9.59 -10.71 2.74
CA GLU A 34 -8.75 -10.97 3.91
C GLU A 34 -9.48 -11.87 4.91
N LYS A 35 -8.75 -12.81 5.51
CA LYS A 35 -9.30 -13.75 6.49
C LYS A 35 -9.42 -13.07 7.86
N ILE A 36 -10.44 -12.25 8.03
CA ILE A 36 -10.75 -11.56 9.28
C ILE A 36 -11.99 -12.20 9.92
N ASN A 37 -11.96 -12.40 11.23
CA ASN A 37 -13.13 -12.88 11.95
C ASN A 37 -14.22 -11.81 11.93
N VAL A 38 -15.39 -12.12 11.35
CA VAL A 38 -16.53 -11.19 11.25
C VAL A 38 -16.94 -10.61 12.61
N ARG A 39 -16.74 -11.35 13.71
CA ARG A 39 -17.03 -10.89 15.08
C ARG A 39 -16.19 -9.69 15.51
N GLU A 40 -14.99 -9.55 14.94
CA GLU A 40 -14.12 -8.41 15.21
C GLU A 40 -14.41 -7.19 14.32
N VAL A 41 -15.26 -7.39 13.31
CA VAL A 41 -15.66 -6.37 12.33
C VAL A 41 -16.96 -5.70 12.73
N VAL A 42 -17.93 -6.49 13.21
CA VAL A 42 -19.26 -5.99 13.56
C VAL A 42 -19.27 -5.35 14.94
N GLU A 43 -19.99 -4.24 15.07
CA GLU A 43 -20.28 -3.63 16.36
C GLU A 43 -21.68 -4.08 16.81
N GLY A 44 -21.72 -5.17 17.57
CA GLY A 44 -22.96 -5.79 18.07
C GLY A 44 -23.47 -6.95 17.19
N GLU A 45 -24.48 -7.64 17.72
CA GLU A 45 -25.01 -8.90 17.16
C GLU A 45 -26.40 -8.72 16.52
N PHE A 46 -26.70 -7.52 16.02
CA PHE A 46 -28.02 -7.19 15.47
C PHE A 46 -27.95 -6.80 14.01
N ILE A 47 -28.93 -7.27 13.24
CA ILE A 47 -29.20 -6.82 11.88
C ILE A 47 -30.35 -5.81 11.92
N TYR A 48 -30.13 -4.64 11.35
CA TYR A 48 -31.08 -3.53 11.35
C TYR A 48 -31.78 -3.43 10.01
N SER A 49 -33.06 -3.04 10.00
CA SER A 49 -33.71 -2.51 8.80
C SER A 49 -33.37 -1.03 8.59
N ASP A 50 -33.10 -0.31 9.69
CA ASP A 50 -32.51 1.02 9.70
C ASP A 50 -31.61 1.18 10.94
N ALA A 51 -30.30 1.21 10.72
CA ALA A 51 -29.31 1.26 11.80
C ALA A 51 -29.31 2.62 12.52
N LYS A 52 -29.59 3.72 11.80
CA LYS A 52 -29.61 5.07 12.38
C LYS A 52 -30.80 5.27 13.32
N GLN A 53 -31.93 4.66 13.00
CA GLN A 53 -33.13 4.69 13.85
C GLN A 53 -33.15 3.55 14.89
N GLY A 54 -32.19 2.63 14.87
CA GLY A 54 -32.14 1.48 15.77
C GLY A 54 -33.19 0.41 15.50
N LEU A 55 -33.81 0.42 14.30
CA LEU A 55 -34.88 -0.52 13.94
C LEU A 55 -34.29 -1.87 13.52
N LYS A 56 -34.61 -2.93 14.27
CA LYS A 56 -34.13 -4.29 14.00
C LYS A 56 -34.94 -4.96 12.89
N ALA A 57 -34.26 -5.72 12.04
CA ALA A 57 -34.91 -6.58 11.07
C ALA A 57 -35.62 -7.74 11.80
N SER A 58 -36.80 -8.14 11.30
CA SER A 58 -37.55 -9.26 11.89
C SER A 58 -36.88 -10.61 11.58
N GLU A 59 -36.93 -11.55 12.51
CA GLU A 59 -36.33 -12.89 12.29
C GLU A 59 -36.94 -13.63 11.09
N VAL A 60 -38.25 -13.42 10.87
CA VAL A 60 -38.98 -13.97 9.71
C VAL A 60 -38.36 -13.46 8.40
N ASP A 61 -38.02 -12.18 8.33
CA ASP A 61 -37.36 -11.61 7.16
C ASP A 61 -35.93 -12.10 6.97
N LEU A 62 -35.18 -12.22 8.06
CA LEU A 62 -33.81 -12.74 8.01
C LEU A 62 -33.80 -14.17 7.46
N LYS A 63 -34.64 -15.06 8.00
CA LYS A 63 -34.76 -16.44 7.51
C LYS A 63 -35.24 -16.49 6.07
N ARG A 64 -36.22 -15.68 5.69
CA ARG A 64 -36.74 -15.64 4.32
C ARG A 64 -35.71 -15.17 3.29
N VAL A 65 -34.88 -14.17 3.63
CA VAL A 65 -33.95 -13.54 2.68
C VAL A 65 -32.56 -14.19 2.68
N PHE A 66 -32.10 -14.63 3.85
CA PHE A 66 -30.74 -15.18 4.05
C PHE A 66 -30.73 -16.68 4.32
N GLY A 67 -31.87 -17.31 4.60
CA GLY A 67 -31.96 -18.73 4.96
C GLY A 67 -31.50 -19.03 6.39
N THR A 68 -31.13 -18.00 7.16
CA THR A 68 -30.64 -18.11 8.54
C THR A 68 -31.04 -16.87 9.34
N SER A 69 -31.04 -16.97 10.67
CA SER A 69 -31.14 -15.84 11.60
C SER A 69 -29.83 -15.59 12.37
N ASP A 70 -28.75 -16.30 12.05
CA ASP A 70 -27.43 -16.05 12.63
C ASP A 70 -26.90 -14.67 12.21
N PRO A 71 -26.74 -13.72 13.15
CA PRO A 71 -26.31 -12.36 12.82
C PRO A 71 -24.92 -12.32 12.18
N TYR A 72 -24.03 -13.25 12.53
CA TYR A 72 -22.66 -13.23 12.01
C TYR A 72 -22.58 -13.72 10.56
N ALA A 73 -23.26 -14.82 10.22
CA ALA A 73 -23.37 -15.28 8.84
C ALA A 73 -24.05 -14.25 7.92
N ILE A 74 -25.08 -13.57 8.44
CA ILE A 74 -25.76 -12.50 7.71
C ILE A 74 -24.85 -11.29 7.54
N ALA A 75 -24.15 -10.87 8.60
CA ALA A 75 -23.24 -9.75 8.56
C ALA A 75 -22.11 -9.98 7.54
N GLU A 76 -21.52 -11.18 7.50
CA GLU A 76 -20.51 -11.53 6.50
C GLU A 76 -21.07 -11.41 5.07
N THR A 77 -22.32 -11.82 4.86
CA THR A 77 -23.00 -11.66 3.58
C THR A 77 -23.22 -10.17 3.23
N ILE A 78 -23.65 -9.35 4.19
CA ILE A 78 -23.85 -7.91 4.01
C ILE A 78 -22.53 -7.23 3.67
N ILE A 79 -21.43 -7.55 4.36
CA ILE A 79 -20.11 -6.96 4.10
C ILE A 79 -19.61 -7.33 2.71
N LYS A 80 -19.67 -8.62 2.35
CA LYS A 80 -19.14 -9.12 1.07
C LYS A 80 -19.94 -8.64 -0.14
N LYS A 81 -21.27 -8.61 -0.04
CA LYS A 81 -22.17 -8.35 -1.18
C LYS A 81 -22.80 -6.96 -1.17
N GLY A 82 -22.79 -6.27 -0.04
CA GLY A 82 -23.39 -4.95 0.14
C GLY A 82 -22.42 -3.80 -0.10
N GLU A 83 -22.82 -2.61 0.32
CA GLU A 83 -22.03 -1.37 0.27
C GLU A 83 -21.61 -0.90 1.67
N LEU A 84 -20.46 -0.23 1.76
CA LEU A 84 -19.98 0.41 3.00
C LEU A 84 -20.25 1.91 2.91
N LEU A 85 -21.06 2.42 3.83
CA LEU A 85 -21.48 3.81 3.88
C LEU A 85 -20.49 4.65 4.69
N LEU A 86 -19.48 5.16 4.01
CA LEU A 86 -18.52 6.06 4.62
C LEU A 86 -19.03 7.49 4.67
N THR A 87 -18.66 8.22 5.73
CA THR A 87 -18.77 9.69 5.73
C THR A 87 -17.80 10.31 4.72
N ALA A 88 -18.07 11.56 4.32
CA ALA A 88 -17.18 12.29 3.43
C ALA A 88 -15.75 12.43 4.01
N GLU A 89 -15.64 12.63 5.32
CA GLU A 89 -14.37 12.72 6.04
C GLU A 89 -13.62 11.38 6.03
N GLN A 90 -14.29 10.27 6.38
CA GLN A 90 -13.69 8.93 6.33
C GLN A 90 -13.20 8.58 4.92
N ARG A 91 -14.01 8.89 3.89
CA ARG A 91 -13.62 8.67 2.49
C ARG A 91 -12.39 9.49 2.12
N ARG A 92 -12.34 10.77 2.53
CA ARG A 92 -11.20 11.65 2.26
C ARG A 92 -9.92 11.14 2.91
N GLU A 93 -9.97 10.74 4.19
CA GLU A 93 -8.81 10.20 4.90
C GLU A 93 -8.25 8.95 4.22
N LEU A 94 -9.12 8.04 3.77
CA LEU A 94 -8.69 6.84 3.06
C LEU A 94 -8.05 7.17 1.71
N ILE A 95 -8.61 8.12 0.97
CA ILE A 95 -8.05 8.58 -0.31
C ILE A 95 -6.67 9.20 -0.08
N GLU A 96 -6.52 10.07 0.92
CA GLU A 96 -5.24 10.70 1.25
C GLU A 96 -4.20 9.67 1.69
N SER A 97 -4.60 8.70 2.53
CA SER A 97 -3.73 7.59 2.95
C SER A 97 -3.27 6.75 1.75
N LYS A 98 -4.20 6.36 0.87
CA LYS A 98 -3.88 5.60 -0.34
C LYS A 98 -3.01 6.40 -1.31
N ARG A 99 -3.25 7.70 -1.44
CA ARG A 99 -2.41 8.62 -2.23
C ARG A 99 -0.98 8.64 -1.74
N ARG A 100 -0.76 8.72 -0.43
CA ARG A 100 0.60 8.65 0.15
C ARG A 100 1.28 7.32 -0.16
N GLN A 101 0.55 6.20 -0.05
CA GLN A 101 1.10 4.88 -0.42
C GLN A 101 1.51 4.80 -1.89
N ILE A 102 0.70 5.36 -2.80
CA ILE A 102 1.02 5.42 -4.24
C ILE A 102 2.26 6.30 -4.48
N ILE A 103 2.34 7.48 -3.84
CA ILE A 103 3.51 8.37 -3.95
C ILE A 103 4.77 7.65 -3.49
N GLU A 104 4.73 6.98 -2.34
CA GLU A 104 5.86 6.24 -1.78
C GLU A 104 6.28 5.11 -2.71
N PHE A 105 5.32 4.32 -3.20
CA PHE A 105 5.58 3.25 -4.15
C PHE A 105 6.26 3.78 -5.42
N LEU A 106 5.74 4.85 -6.01
CA LEU A 106 6.30 5.43 -7.24
C LEU A 106 7.69 6.01 -6.98
N SER A 107 7.91 6.71 -5.87
CA SER A 107 9.20 7.31 -5.56
C SER A 107 10.29 6.25 -5.37
N ARG A 108 9.95 5.11 -4.76
CA ARG A 108 10.91 4.00 -4.56
C ARG A 108 11.18 3.19 -5.82
N ASN A 109 10.20 3.01 -6.69
CA ASN A 109 10.29 2.06 -7.81
C ASN A 109 10.52 2.71 -9.18
N THR A 110 10.43 4.04 -9.29
CA THR A 110 10.50 4.73 -10.58
C THR A 110 11.62 5.76 -10.67
N ILE A 111 12.07 5.99 -11.90
CA ILE A 111 13.09 6.97 -12.26
C ILE A 111 12.65 7.80 -13.46
N ASP A 112 13.27 8.97 -13.62
CA ASP A 112 13.17 9.73 -14.87
C ASP A 112 14.00 9.01 -15.95
N PRO A 113 13.41 8.54 -17.05
CA PRO A 113 14.12 7.81 -18.09
C PRO A 113 15.18 8.63 -18.82
N ARG A 114 15.14 9.97 -18.72
CA ARG A 114 16.09 10.87 -19.40
C ARG A 114 17.41 10.98 -18.64
N THR A 115 17.33 11.01 -17.30
CA THR A 115 18.49 11.21 -16.42
C THR A 115 18.88 9.95 -15.65
N ASN A 116 18.02 8.93 -15.63
CA ASN A 116 18.11 7.72 -14.79
C ASN A 116 18.15 8.00 -13.28
N THR A 117 17.69 9.18 -12.85
CA THR A 117 17.68 9.57 -11.43
C THR A 117 16.33 9.28 -10.78
N PRO A 118 16.30 8.99 -9.47
CA PRO A 118 15.07 8.91 -8.68
C PRO A 118 14.20 10.16 -8.79
N ILE A 119 12.88 9.97 -8.72
CA ILE A 119 11.93 11.07 -8.70
C ILE A 119 11.51 11.34 -7.25
N PRO A 120 11.71 12.57 -6.73
CA PRO A 120 11.34 12.90 -5.35
C PRO A 120 9.84 12.73 -5.09
N PRO A 121 9.42 12.31 -3.88
CA PRO A 121 8.01 12.15 -3.52
C PRO A 121 7.18 13.40 -3.78
N LYS A 122 7.74 14.58 -3.45
CA LYS A 122 7.06 15.87 -3.66
C LYS A 122 6.77 16.15 -5.15
N ARG A 123 7.66 15.71 -6.06
CA ARG A 123 7.46 15.90 -7.50
C ARG A 123 6.34 14.99 -8.02
N ILE A 124 6.23 13.77 -7.49
CA ILE A 124 5.14 12.85 -7.82
C ILE A 124 3.81 13.37 -7.27
N GLU A 125 3.80 13.90 -6.04
CA GLU A 125 2.61 14.51 -5.42
C GLU A 125 2.05 15.64 -6.30
N LEU A 126 2.90 16.59 -6.71
CA LEU A 126 2.50 17.70 -7.57
C LEU A 126 1.96 17.21 -8.92
N ALA A 127 2.59 16.19 -9.51
CA ALA A 127 2.14 15.62 -10.77
C ALA A 127 0.77 14.91 -10.63
N LEU A 128 0.51 14.22 -9.51
CA LEU A 128 -0.79 13.60 -9.24
C LEU A 128 -1.91 14.64 -9.13
N GLU A 129 -1.63 15.79 -8.53
CA GLU A 129 -2.56 16.91 -8.43
C GLU A 129 -2.84 17.53 -9.81
N GLU A 130 -1.80 17.76 -10.61
CA GLU A 130 -1.89 18.33 -11.96
C GLU A 130 -2.66 17.42 -12.92
N ALA A 131 -2.35 16.12 -12.91
CA ALA A 131 -3.05 15.12 -13.73
C ALA A 131 -4.47 14.80 -13.22
N LYS A 132 -4.90 15.35 -12.07
CA LYS A 132 -6.21 15.12 -11.45
C LYS A 132 -6.56 13.63 -11.35
N VAL A 133 -5.57 12.81 -10.99
CA VAL A 133 -5.73 11.35 -10.94
C VAL A 133 -6.72 10.98 -9.83
N SER A 134 -7.80 10.30 -10.21
CA SER A 134 -8.74 9.73 -9.25
C SER A 134 -8.13 8.51 -8.57
N ILE A 135 -8.05 8.54 -7.25
CA ILE A 135 -7.48 7.46 -6.44
C ILE A 135 -8.60 6.71 -5.77
N ASP A 136 -8.59 5.40 -5.97
CA ASP A 136 -9.54 4.52 -5.32
C ASP A 136 -8.93 4.07 -3.97
N PRO A 137 -9.49 4.51 -2.82
CA PRO A 137 -8.93 4.19 -1.51
C PRO A 137 -8.89 2.69 -1.21
N PHE A 138 -9.63 1.92 -2.00
CA PHE A 138 -10.02 0.56 -1.72
C PHE A 138 -9.35 -0.47 -2.63
N LYS A 139 -8.82 -0.02 -3.77
CA LYS A 139 -7.98 -0.85 -4.64
C LYS A 139 -6.56 -0.96 -4.05
N PRO A 140 -5.94 -2.14 -4.11
CA PRO A 140 -4.52 -2.27 -3.82
C PRO A 140 -3.68 -1.32 -4.68
N VAL A 141 -2.54 -0.88 -4.15
CA VAL A 141 -1.66 0.07 -4.86
C VAL A 141 -1.19 -0.55 -6.17
N GLU A 142 -0.82 -1.82 -6.13
CA GLU A 142 -0.29 -2.62 -7.24
C GLU A 142 -1.27 -2.71 -8.41
N VAL A 143 -2.57 -2.69 -8.12
CA VAL A 143 -3.63 -2.77 -9.14
C VAL A 143 -3.81 -1.42 -9.84
N GLN A 144 -3.87 -0.33 -9.07
CA GLN A 144 -4.14 0.99 -9.63
C GLN A 144 -2.89 1.74 -10.12
N VAL A 145 -1.69 1.34 -9.69
CA VAL A 145 -0.45 2.05 -10.02
C VAL A 145 -0.19 2.11 -11.52
N ASN A 146 -0.59 1.08 -12.28
CA ASN A 146 -0.42 1.07 -13.73
C ASN A 146 -1.22 2.18 -14.43
N ASP A 147 -2.45 2.43 -13.97
CA ASP A 147 -3.28 3.49 -14.53
C ASP A 147 -2.78 4.88 -14.08
N VAL A 148 -2.30 4.97 -12.83
CA VAL A 148 -1.63 6.18 -12.33
C VAL A 148 -0.38 6.51 -13.16
N ILE A 149 0.49 5.53 -13.45
CA ILE A 149 1.69 5.73 -14.27
C ILE A 149 1.32 6.23 -15.66
N LYS A 150 0.30 5.63 -16.30
CA LYS A 150 -0.17 6.08 -17.62
C LYS A 150 -0.63 7.53 -17.60
N ALA A 151 -1.39 7.94 -16.58
CA ALA A 151 -1.83 9.32 -16.43
C ALA A 151 -0.67 10.29 -16.21
N LEU A 152 0.29 9.91 -15.35
CA LEU A 152 1.44 10.74 -15.01
C LEU A 152 2.42 10.93 -16.18
N ARG A 153 2.57 9.92 -17.06
CA ARG A 153 3.51 9.98 -18.19
C ARG A 153 3.31 11.16 -19.15
N MET A 154 2.11 11.76 -19.18
CA MET A 154 1.83 12.93 -20.01
C MET A 154 2.52 14.22 -19.53
N ILE A 155 2.82 14.31 -18.22
CA ILE A 155 3.37 15.51 -17.57
C ILE A 155 4.71 15.27 -16.87
N LEU A 156 4.95 14.03 -16.45
CA LEU A 156 6.13 13.60 -15.72
C LEU A 156 6.64 12.32 -16.39
N PRO A 157 7.78 12.35 -17.11
CA PRO A 157 8.34 11.14 -17.67
C PRO A 157 8.84 10.24 -16.54
N LEU A 158 8.25 9.05 -16.43
CA LEU A 158 8.64 8.03 -15.46
C LEU A 158 8.58 6.62 -16.05
N LYS A 159 9.51 5.76 -15.61
CA LYS A 159 9.47 4.32 -15.84
C LYS A 159 9.78 3.56 -14.56
N VAL A 160 9.18 2.38 -14.41
CA VAL A 160 9.55 1.42 -13.36
C VAL A 160 10.86 0.75 -13.78
N ALA A 161 11.83 0.71 -12.88
CA ALA A 161 13.14 0.13 -13.18
C ALA A 161 13.79 -0.43 -11.92
N ARG A 162 14.74 -1.34 -12.11
CA ARG A 162 15.75 -1.74 -11.12
C ARG A 162 17.07 -1.08 -11.47
N ALA A 163 17.87 -0.78 -10.46
CA ALA A 163 19.22 -0.26 -10.62
C ALA A 163 20.21 -1.31 -10.11
N ILE A 164 21.27 -1.51 -10.88
CA ILE A 164 22.43 -2.29 -10.46
C ILE A 164 23.51 -1.30 -10.05
N MET A 165 23.85 -1.35 -8.77
CA MET A 165 24.74 -0.42 -8.09
C MET A 165 26.03 -1.14 -7.73
N ALA A 166 27.18 -0.57 -8.06
CA ALA A 166 28.45 -0.97 -7.49
C ALA A 166 28.62 -0.29 -6.13
N VAL A 167 29.04 -1.06 -5.14
CA VAL A 167 29.31 -0.59 -3.77
C VAL A 167 30.71 -1.06 -3.37
N ASN A 168 31.55 -0.12 -2.94
CA ASN A 168 32.84 -0.40 -2.32
C ASN A 168 32.78 -0.03 -0.83
N ILE A 169 33.16 -0.98 0.04
CA ILE A 169 33.21 -0.79 1.48
C ILE A 169 34.63 -1.06 1.99
N PRO A 170 35.27 -0.10 2.68
CA PRO A 170 36.57 -0.32 3.30
C PRO A 170 36.54 -1.41 4.38
N ALA A 171 37.65 -2.14 4.53
CA ALA A 171 37.79 -3.29 5.43
C ALA A 171 37.22 -3.10 6.85
N PRO A 172 37.44 -1.95 7.54
CA PRO A 172 36.93 -1.74 8.90
C PRO A 172 35.41 -1.79 9.04
N TYR A 173 34.66 -1.57 7.94
CA TYR A 173 33.20 -1.44 7.94
C TYR A 173 32.46 -2.65 7.38
N VAL A 174 33.17 -3.61 6.79
CA VAL A 174 32.59 -4.72 6.02
C VAL A 174 31.59 -5.54 6.83
N GLY A 175 31.92 -5.92 8.07
CA GLY A 175 31.04 -6.76 8.89
C GLY A 175 29.65 -6.15 9.14
N LYS A 176 29.58 -4.83 9.35
CA LYS A 176 28.29 -4.11 9.52
C LYS A 176 27.62 -3.84 8.17
N ALA A 177 28.40 -3.49 7.16
CA ALA A 177 27.88 -3.12 5.86
C ALA A 177 27.24 -4.30 5.12
N HIS A 178 27.85 -5.49 5.16
CA HIS A 178 27.33 -6.66 4.46
C HIS A 178 25.88 -6.99 4.88
N SER A 179 25.60 -7.03 6.19
CA SER A 179 24.23 -7.28 6.67
C SER A 179 23.25 -6.16 6.32
N ALA A 180 23.70 -4.92 6.18
CA ALA A 180 22.84 -3.81 5.80
C ALA A 180 22.52 -3.84 4.29
N LEU A 181 23.52 -4.13 3.45
CA LEU A 181 23.38 -4.24 2.00
C LEU A 181 22.44 -5.39 1.61
N SER A 182 22.56 -6.56 2.24
CA SER A 182 21.69 -7.72 1.98
C SER A 182 20.24 -7.50 2.38
N LYS A 183 19.98 -6.63 3.38
CA LYS A 183 18.61 -6.21 3.75
C LYS A 183 18.07 -5.13 2.82
N PHE A 184 18.93 -4.35 2.18
CA PHE A 184 18.54 -3.24 1.33
C PHE A 184 18.21 -3.69 -0.10
N GLY A 185 18.97 -4.65 -0.63
CA GLY A 185 18.81 -5.15 -1.99
C GLY A 185 19.35 -6.56 -2.18
N LYS A 186 19.23 -7.07 -3.40
CA LYS A 186 19.77 -8.39 -3.76
C LYS A 186 21.23 -8.25 -4.18
N ILE A 187 22.14 -8.92 -3.48
CA ILE A 187 23.55 -8.99 -3.87
C ILE A 187 23.65 -9.92 -5.08
N LEU A 188 24.12 -9.39 -6.21
CA LEU A 188 24.35 -10.15 -7.44
C LEU A 188 25.74 -10.77 -7.46
N ARG A 189 26.74 -10.01 -7.01
CA ARG A 189 28.14 -10.40 -6.98
C ARG A 189 28.82 -9.72 -5.80
N GLU A 190 29.79 -10.39 -5.20
CA GLU A 190 30.67 -9.81 -4.21
C GLU A 190 32.09 -10.37 -4.33
N SER A 191 33.08 -9.55 -3.99
CA SER A 191 34.48 -9.94 -3.98
C SER A 191 35.23 -9.13 -2.92
N TYR A 192 36.26 -9.75 -2.36
CA TYR A 192 37.14 -9.13 -1.39
C TYR A 192 38.47 -8.80 -2.06
N SER A 193 38.90 -7.55 -1.91
CA SER A 193 40.22 -7.10 -2.36
C SER A 193 41.31 -7.58 -1.41
N SER A 194 42.57 -7.49 -1.83
CA SER A 194 43.74 -7.85 -1.02
C SER A 194 43.90 -7.00 0.25
N ASP A 195 43.34 -5.79 0.27
CA ASP A 195 43.30 -4.89 1.44
C ASP A 195 42.13 -5.19 2.39
N GLY A 196 41.31 -6.21 2.10
CA GLY A 196 40.14 -6.59 2.87
C GLY A 196 38.88 -5.75 2.58
N SER A 197 38.92 -4.82 1.62
CA SER A 197 37.72 -4.10 1.18
C SER A 197 36.74 -5.02 0.45
N LEU A 198 35.45 -4.72 0.56
CA LEU A 198 34.36 -5.43 -0.11
C LEU A 198 33.92 -4.65 -1.34
N ASN A 199 33.91 -5.30 -2.51
CA ASN A 199 33.27 -4.82 -3.72
C ASN A 199 32.03 -5.66 -4.01
N ALA A 200 30.86 -5.03 -4.10
CA ALA A 200 29.59 -5.71 -4.36
C ALA A 200 28.80 -5.06 -5.48
N GLU A 201 28.07 -5.87 -6.25
CA GLU A 201 27.02 -5.43 -7.16
C GLU A 201 25.66 -5.71 -6.50
N LEU A 202 24.85 -4.67 -6.31
CA LEU A 202 23.56 -4.73 -5.64
C LEU A 202 22.43 -4.34 -6.60
N GLU A 203 21.42 -5.21 -6.73
CA GLU A 203 20.16 -4.94 -7.42
C GLU A 203 19.14 -4.35 -6.43
N ILE A 204 18.66 -3.14 -6.73
CA ILE A 204 17.67 -2.40 -5.92
C ILE A 204 16.56 -1.81 -6.79
N PRO A 205 15.39 -1.44 -6.22
CA PRO A 205 14.46 -0.53 -6.89
C PRO A 205 15.17 0.76 -7.32
N ALA A 206 14.99 1.19 -8.58
CA ALA A 206 15.81 2.26 -9.12
C ALA A 206 15.56 3.64 -8.48
N GLY A 207 14.43 3.84 -7.78
CA GLY A 207 14.17 5.05 -7.00
C GLY A 207 14.95 5.10 -5.68
N MET A 208 15.52 3.97 -5.22
CA MET A 208 16.23 3.88 -3.95
C MET A 208 17.74 4.18 -4.06
N GLN A 209 18.22 4.67 -5.21
CA GLN A 209 19.64 4.99 -5.43
C GLN A 209 20.19 5.96 -4.38
N SER A 210 19.49 7.07 -4.12
CA SER A 210 19.93 8.08 -3.15
C SER A 210 19.98 7.51 -1.73
N SER A 211 18.96 6.72 -1.35
CA SER A 211 18.91 6.09 -0.04
C SER A 211 20.03 5.05 0.18
N LEU A 212 20.46 4.35 -0.89
CA LEU A 212 21.63 3.47 -0.81
C LEU A 212 22.92 4.26 -0.58
N MET A 213 23.09 5.37 -1.30
CA MET A 213 24.26 6.25 -1.14
C MET A 213 24.33 6.79 0.29
N GLU A 214 23.21 7.26 0.84
CA GLU A 214 23.12 7.73 2.22
C GLU A 214 23.42 6.63 3.24
N LEU A 215 22.87 5.43 3.03
CA LEU A 215 23.13 4.27 3.90
C LEU A 215 24.63 3.94 3.93
N VAL A 216 25.26 3.82 2.76
CA VAL A 216 26.69 3.48 2.66
C VAL A 216 27.54 4.58 3.28
N ALA A 217 27.27 5.85 2.97
CA ALA A 217 27.97 6.98 3.56
C ALA A 217 27.86 6.99 5.09
N SER A 218 26.66 6.74 5.64
CA SER A 218 26.44 6.66 7.09
C SER A 218 27.22 5.53 7.75
N LEU A 219 27.19 4.32 7.16
CA LEU A 219 27.86 3.14 7.71
C LEU A 219 29.38 3.23 7.68
N THR A 220 29.92 3.92 6.68
CA THR A 220 31.37 4.01 6.42
C THR A 220 31.98 5.36 6.81
N ARG A 221 31.19 6.25 7.44
CA ARG A 221 31.59 7.64 7.73
C ARG A 221 32.07 8.39 6.48
N GLY A 222 31.43 8.13 5.34
CA GLY A 222 31.71 8.74 4.05
C GLY A 222 32.87 8.12 3.27
N GLN A 223 33.47 7.02 3.75
CA GLN A 223 34.61 6.38 3.08
C GLN A 223 34.21 5.30 2.06
N GLY A 224 32.96 4.85 2.07
CA GLY A 224 32.43 3.91 1.09
C GLY A 224 31.99 4.62 -0.18
N GLU A 225 32.14 3.94 -1.31
CA GLU A 225 31.77 4.47 -2.62
C GLU A 225 30.57 3.72 -3.18
N VAL A 226 29.68 4.46 -3.84
CA VAL A 226 28.50 3.91 -4.51
C VAL A 226 28.40 4.50 -5.91
N ARG A 227 28.27 3.64 -6.92
CA ARG A 227 28.16 4.06 -8.32
C ARG A 227 27.05 3.29 -9.04
N LEU A 228 26.24 4.00 -9.81
CA LEU A 228 25.29 3.37 -10.73
C LEU A 228 26.04 2.69 -11.88
N LEU A 229 25.81 1.39 -12.08
CA LEU A 229 26.35 0.66 -13.24
C LEU A 229 25.37 0.72 -14.41
N ARG A 230 24.11 0.33 -14.18
CA ARG A 230 23.04 0.35 -15.18
C ARG A 230 21.66 0.32 -14.53
N THR A 231 20.65 0.71 -15.31
CA THR A 231 19.24 0.52 -14.96
C THR A 231 18.59 -0.47 -15.91
N GLU A 232 17.77 -1.35 -15.39
CA GLU A 232 17.05 -2.38 -16.12
C GLU A 232 15.55 -2.12 -15.94
N GLN A 233 14.81 -2.07 -17.05
CA GLN A 233 13.37 -1.84 -16.98
C GLN A 233 12.66 -3.12 -16.49
N VAL A 234 11.69 -2.94 -15.60
CA VAL A 234 10.83 -4.04 -15.09
C VAL A 234 9.64 -4.24 -16.02
#